data_AF-A0A1V6F9M4-F1
#
_entry.id   AF-A0A1V6F9M4-F1
#
_cell.length_a   1.000
_cell.length_b   1.000
_cell.length_c   1.000
_cell.angle_alpha   90.00
_cell.angle_beta   90.00
_cell.angle_gamma   90.00
#
_symmetry.space_group_name_H-M   'P 1'
#
loop_
_entity.id
_entity.type
_entity.pdbx_description
1 polymer ?
#
loop_
_entity_poly.entity_id
_entity_poly.type
_entity_poly.pdbx_seq_one_letter_code
_entity_poly.pdbx_strand_id
1 'polypeptide(L)'
;MILNPYFLLKLSESEKRFLIVLFFLIVVVLFVGGLLYEGISKFMARQGEDIGRLMATQVESGYISSLKQFKRNSYRKSRLEFYRQFVKTFIMMLVWFAIYGTVSIFYRHWLDLFDYTSEGFTTILWKFDYANTPRNTFFGISVISDWPPLLHKPFFSAKAIPSYLLALFGIVIIILFVGQVLSYLARTIFIIQHGKKMFTRDLRDYKLSDLSAAPAELQESGVNIPEVTPKQQVPPTNG
;
A
#
# COMPACT_ATOMS: atom_id res chain seq x y z
N MET A 1 -31.08 16.46 3.40
CA MET A 1 -31.56 17.33 2.31
C MET A 1 -32.05 16.42 1.19
N ILE A 2 -33.35 16.16 1.15
CA ILE A 2 -33.96 15.20 0.23
C ILE A 2 -34.07 15.89 -1.13
N LEU A 3 -33.35 15.40 -2.14
CA LEU A 3 -33.46 15.89 -3.51
C LEU A 3 -34.91 15.73 -3.97
N ASN A 4 -35.59 16.84 -4.22
CA ASN A 4 -36.97 16.87 -4.70
C ASN A 4 -36.99 16.24 -6.12
N PRO A 5 -37.72 15.12 -6.36
CA PRO A 5 -37.67 14.39 -7.63
C PRO A 5 -38.13 15.21 -8.85
N TYR A 6 -38.79 16.35 -8.62
CA TYR A 6 -39.21 17.28 -9.67
C TYR A 6 -38.05 18.09 -10.31
N PHE A 7 -36.87 18.14 -9.70
CA PHE A 7 -35.70 18.79 -10.33
C PHE A 7 -35.25 18.04 -11.59
N LEU A 8 -35.31 16.70 -11.58
CA LEU A 8 -35.00 15.83 -12.71
C LEU A 8 -35.95 16.01 -13.90
N LEU A 9 -37.18 16.49 -13.69
CA LEU A 9 -38.16 16.69 -14.76
C LEU A 9 -37.96 17.99 -15.55
N LYS A 10 -37.26 18.98 -14.97
CA LYS A 10 -37.03 20.30 -15.58
C LYS A 10 -35.72 20.39 -16.39
N LEU A 11 -34.97 19.30 -16.44
CA LEU A 11 -33.70 19.15 -17.14
C LEU A 11 -33.92 18.81 -18.62
N SER A 12 -33.13 19.43 -19.49
CA SER A 12 -33.08 19.08 -20.92
C SER A 12 -32.56 17.63 -21.10
N GLU A 13 -32.90 17.01 -22.23
CA GLU A 13 -32.52 15.61 -22.47
C GLU A 13 -30.99 15.41 -22.52
N SER A 14 -30.26 16.40 -23.03
CA SER A 14 -28.80 16.43 -23.04
C SER A 14 -28.21 16.45 -21.63
N GLU A 15 -28.77 17.24 -20.72
CA GLU A 15 -28.34 17.32 -19.32
C GLU A 15 -28.59 16.02 -18.55
N LYS A 16 -29.71 15.33 -18.83
CA LYS A 16 -29.98 13.99 -18.28
C LYS A 16 -28.97 12.96 -18.75
N ARG A 17 -28.67 12.93 -20.05
CA ARG A 17 -27.65 12.04 -20.63
C ARG A 17 -26.27 12.32 -20.05
N PHE A 18 -25.90 13.59 -19.87
CA PHE A 18 -24.65 14.00 -19.23
C PHE A 18 -24.55 13.49 -17.78
N LEU A 19 -25.61 13.66 -16.98
CA LEU A 19 -25.63 13.16 -15.59
C LEU A 19 -25.44 11.65 -15.51
N ILE A 20 -26.04 10.88 -16.42
CA ILE A 20 -25.88 9.43 -16.48
C ILE A 20 -24.42 9.05 -16.77
N VAL A 21 -23.79 9.70 -17.75
CA VAL A 21 -22.38 9.44 -18.11
C VAL A 21 -21.45 9.83 -16.97
N LEU A 22 -21.68 10.97 -16.33
CA LEU A 22 -20.89 11.42 -15.18
C LEU A 22 -21.00 10.46 -14.00
N PHE A 23 -22.21 9.98 -13.69
CA PHE A 23 -22.43 8.98 -12.65
C PHE A 23 -21.69 7.69 -12.96
N PHE A 24 -21.78 7.19 -14.20
CA PHE A 24 -21.05 6.00 -14.63
C PHE A 24 -19.52 6.17 -14.51
N LEU A 25 -18.99 7.33 -14.91
CA LEU A 25 -17.57 7.65 -14.77
C LEU A 25 -17.11 7.62 -13.30
N ILE A 26 -17.89 8.20 -12.39
CA ILE A 26 -17.62 8.16 -10.95
C ILE A 26 -17.59 6.72 -10.44
N VAL A 27 -18.58 5.90 -10.82
CA VAL A 27 -18.64 4.48 -10.42
C VAL A 27 -17.41 3.72 -10.91
N VAL A 28 -16.99 3.93 -12.16
CA VAL A 28 -15.78 3.29 -12.72
C VAL A 28 -14.52 3.72 -11.95
N VAL A 29 -14.36 5.02 -11.67
CA VAL A 29 -13.21 5.53 -10.90
C VAL A 29 -13.17 4.93 -9.50
N LEU A 30 -14.32 4.86 -8.81
CA LEU A 30 -14.41 4.24 -7.49
C LEU A 30 -14.12 2.73 -7.54
N PHE A 31 -14.59 2.03 -8.57
CA PHE A 31 -14.32 0.60 -8.75
C PHE A 31 -12.82 0.33 -8.97
N VAL A 32 -12.18 1.07 -9.88
CA VAL A 32 -10.74 0.96 -10.12
C VAL A 32 -9.94 1.34 -8.87
N GLY A 33 -10.34 2.41 -8.17
CA GLY A 33 -9.74 2.80 -6.90
C GLY A 33 -9.86 1.71 -5.83
N GLY A 34 -11.01 1.03 -5.75
CA GLY A 34 -11.25 -0.10 -4.86
C GLY A 34 -10.33 -1.29 -5.15
N LEU A 35 -10.15 -1.65 -6.42
CA LEU A 35 -9.22 -2.72 -6.83
C LEU A 35 -7.76 -2.40 -6.47
N LEU A 36 -7.33 -1.15 -6.71
CA LEU A 36 -6.00 -0.69 -6.32
C LEU A 36 -5.81 -0.73 -4.80
N TYR A 37 -6.80 -0.26 -4.04
CA TYR A 37 -6.79 -0.33 -2.58
C TYR A 37 -6.64 -1.77 -2.10
N GLU A 38 -7.45 -2.71 -2.62
CA GLU A 38 -7.37 -4.12 -2.24
C GLU A 38 -6.00 -4.73 -2.54
N GLY A 39 -5.43 -4.43 -3.72
CA GLY A 39 -4.10 -4.88 -4.11
C GLY A 39 -3.01 -4.38 -3.15
N ILE A 40 -3.04 -3.09 -2.81
CA ILE A 40 -2.10 -2.48 -1.87
C ILE A 40 -2.29 -3.09 -0.46
N SER A 41 -3.52 -3.23 0.01
CA SER A 41 -3.83 -3.82 1.31
C SER A 41 -3.32 -5.26 1.42
N LYS A 42 -3.53 -6.09 0.39
CA LYS A 42 -3.01 -7.47 0.34
C LYS A 42 -1.48 -7.50 0.36
N PHE A 43 -0.82 -6.63 -0.39
CA PHE A 43 0.64 -6.51 -0.37
C PHE A 43 1.15 -6.11 1.01
N MET A 44 0.50 -5.12 1.65
CA MET A 44 0.86 -4.66 2.98
C MET A 44 0.63 -5.75 4.05
N ALA A 45 -0.47 -6.50 3.98
CA ALA A 45 -0.73 -7.58 4.92
C ALA A 45 0.40 -8.63 4.91
N ARG A 46 0.79 -9.10 3.72
CA ARG A 46 1.91 -10.06 3.56
C ARG A 46 3.22 -9.54 4.14
N GLN A 47 3.56 -8.29 3.83
CA GLN A 47 4.79 -7.65 4.34
C GLN A 47 4.77 -7.45 5.87
N GLY A 48 3.59 -7.25 6.45
CA GLY A 48 3.41 -7.19 7.91
C GLY A 48 3.61 -8.55 8.58
N GLU A 49 3.02 -9.61 8.02
CA GLU A 49 3.13 -10.98 8.53
C GLU A 49 4.57 -11.50 8.57
N ASP A 50 5.39 -11.18 7.56
CA ASP A 50 6.80 -11.58 7.52
C ASP A 50 7.59 -11.05 8.72
N ILE A 51 7.38 -9.78 9.10
CA ILE A 51 7.97 -9.23 10.33
C ILE A 51 7.35 -9.83 11.58
N GLY A 52 6.04 -10.08 11.56
CA GLY A 52 5.34 -10.76 12.65
C GLY A 52 5.97 -12.10 12.99
N ARG A 53 6.21 -12.94 11.98
CA ARG A 53 6.86 -14.24 12.14
C ARG A 53 8.28 -14.12 12.69
N LEU A 54 9.06 -13.16 12.18
CA LEU A 54 10.43 -12.91 12.66
C LEU A 54 10.50 -12.41 14.09
N MET A 55 9.46 -11.74 14.59
CA MET A 55 9.38 -11.28 15.97
C MET A 55 8.75 -12.32 16.90
N ALA A 56 7.81 -13.13 16.41
CA ALA A 56 7.17 -14.21 17.18
C ALA A 56 8.21 -15.17 17.77
N THR A 57 9.19 -15.62 16.98
CA THR A 57 10.27 -16.49 17.47
C THR A 57 11.11 -15.84 18.58
N GLN A 58 11.28 -14.51 18.57
CA GLN A 58 12.05 -13.80 19.60
C GLN A 58 11.24 -13.58 20.90
N VAL A 59 9.91 -13.56 20.78
CA VAL A 59 9.00 -13.48 21.93
C VAL A 59 8.86 -14.87 22.56
N GLU A 60 8.65 -15.90 21.75
CA GLU A 60 8.58 -17.31 22.19
C GLU A 60 9.86 -17.77 22.87
N SER A 61 11.03 -17.32 22.40
CA SER A 61 12.32 -17.65 23.03
C SER A 61 12.60 -16.88 24.33
N GLY A 62 11.67 -16.07 24.82
CA GLY A 62 11.82 -15.26 26.04
C GLY A 62 12.81 -14.09 25.92
N TYR A 63 13.39 -13.84 24.75
CA TYR A 63 14.36 -12.74 24.53
C TYR A 63 13.70 -11.36 24.63
N ILE A 64 12.39 -11.28 24.34
CA ILE A 64 11.59 -10.06 24.44
C ILE A 64 10.43 -10.30 25.39
N SER A 65 10.50 -9.74 26.60
CA SER A 65 9.48 -9.94 27.65
C SER A 65 8.51 -8.77 27.80
N SER A 66 8.78 -7.62 27.15
CA SER A 66 7.95 -6.41 27.31
C SER A 66 7.57 -5.75 25.99
N LEU A 67 6.40 -5.09 26.00
CA LEU A 67 5.90 -4.30 24.87
C LEU A 67 6.89 -3.22 24.41
N LYS A 68 7.58 -2.57 25.36
CA LYS A 68 8.55 -1.52 25.07
C LYS A 68 9.77 -2.08 24.33
N GLN A 69 10.26 -3.25 24.75
CA GLN A 69 11.35 -3.95 24.06
C GLN A 69 10.92 -4.46 22.68
N PHE A 70 9.71 -5.02 22.57
CA PHE A 70 9.14 -5.46 21.31
C PHE A 70 9.07 -4.33 20.28
N LYS A 71 8.46 -3.19 20.65
CA LYS A 71 8.36 -2.03 19.76
C LYS A 71 9.74 -1.53 19.35
N ARG A 72 10.65 -1.34 20.31
CA ARG A 72 12.01 -0.84 20.03
C ARG A 72 12.76 -1.76 19.06
N ASN A 73 12.74 -3.08 19.29
CA ASN A 73 13.45 -4.03 18.47
C ASN A 73 12.80 -4.20 17.09
N SER A 74 11.48 -4.25 17.03
CA SER A 74 10.73 -4.36 15.78
C SER A 74 10.95 -3.14 14.87
N TYR A 75 10.89 -1.91 15.43
CA TYR A 75 11.20 -0.71 14.66
C TYR A 75 12.66 -0.66 14.21
N ARG A 76 13.60 -1.12 15.05
CA ARG A 76 15.01 -1.20 14.66
C ARG A 76 15.19 -2.16 13.47
N LYS A 77 14.61 -3.35 13.53
CA LYS A 77 14.71 -4.35 12.46
C LYS A 77 14.01 -3.87 11.18
N SER A 78 12.82 -3.28 11.30
CA SER A 78 12.10 -2.71 10.15
C SER A 78 12.91 -1.63 9.44
N ARG A 79 13.51 -0.69 10.19
CA ARG A 79 14.39 0.35 9.62
C ARG A 79 15.65 -0.23 8.99
N LEU A 80 16.26 -1.24 9.60
CA LEU A 80 17.45 -1.88 9.05
C LEU A 80 17.16 -2.58 7.71
N GLU A 81 16.06 -3.33 7.64
CA GLU A 81 15.64 -3.98 6.39
C GLU A 81 15.25 -2.95 5.32
N PHE A 82 14.56 -1.87 5.71
CA PHE A 82 14.27 -0.76 4.79
C PHE A 82 15.57 -0.13 4.26
N TYR A 83 16.53 0.19 5.14
CA TYR A 83 17.82 0.76 4.73
C TYR A 83 18.59 -0.18 3.79
N ARG A 84 18.63 -1.49 4.10
CA ARG A 84 19.30 -2.48 3.25
C ARG A 84 18.68 -2.55 1.84
N GLN A 85 17.35 -2.48 1.74
CA GLN A 85 16.65 -2.47 0.44
C GLN A 85 16.83 -1.12 -0.27
N PHE A 86 16.71 -0.02 0.46
CA PHE A 86 16.84 1.34 -0.05
C PHE A 86 18.23 1.58 -0.63
N VAL A 87 19.30 1.14 0.04
CA VAL A 87 20.69 1.29 -0.46
C VAL A 87 20.87 0.61 -1.82
N LYS A 88 20.30 -0.59 -2.03
CA LYS A 88 20.38 -1.26 -3.34
C LYS A 88 19.71 -0.42 -4.44
N THR A 89 18.52 0.09 -4.16
CA THR A 89 17.75 0.96 -5.08
C THR A 89 18.46 2.29 -5.32
N PHE A 90 19.07 2.85 -4.29
CA PHE A 90 19.83 4.08 -4.37
C PHE A 90 21.08 3.91 -5.24
N ILE A 91 21.79 2.79 -5.11
CA ILE A 91 22.91 2.46 -6.01
C ILE A 91 22.41 2.32 -7.46
N MET A 92 21.28 1.63 -7.69
CA MET A 92 20.68 1.54 -9.03
C MET A 92 20.31 2.91 -9.59
N MET A 93 19.79 3.81 -8.76
CA MET A 93 19.47 5.19 -9.13
C MET A 93 20.71 6.00 -9.49
N LEU A 94 21.82 5.83 -8.76
CA LEU A 94 23.10 6.46 -9.12
C LEU A 94 23.64 5.94 -10.45
N VAL A 95 23.56 4.63 -10.69
CA VAL A 95 23.94 4.03 -11.98
C VAL A 95 23.05 4.57 -13.11
N TRP A 96 21.74 4.66 -12.89
CA TRP A 96 20.81 5.24 -13.85
C TRP A 96 21.18 6.70 -14.18
N PHE A 97 21.46 7.52 -13.16
CA PHE A 97 21.85 8.91 -13.34
C PHE A 97 23.20 9.04 -14.07
N ALA A 98 24.15 8.16 -13.78
CA ALA A 98 25.43 8.10 -14.48
C ALA A 98 25.24 7.78 -15.97
N ILE A 99 24.43 6.76 -16.30
CA ILE A 99 24.12 6.41 -17.70
C ILE A 99 23.41 7.58 -18.40
N TYR A 100 22.41 8.18 -17.75
CA TYR A 100 21.68 9.34 -18.28
C TYR A 100 22.63 10.52 -18.57
N GLY A 101 23.54 10.81 -17.63
CA GLY A 101 24.56 11.85 -17.80
C GLY A 101 25.52 11.55 -18.94
N THR A 102 26.01 10.30 -19.04
CA THR A 102 26.89 9.87 -20.14
C THR A 102 26.19 10.01 -21.49
N VAL A 103 24.95 9.54 -21.63
CA VAL A 103 24.18 9.67 -22.87
C VAL A 103 23.97 11.15 -23.23
N SER A 104 23.61 11.99 -22.26
CA SER A 104 23.44 13.44 -22.50
C SER A 104 24.73 14.10 -23.00
N ILE A 105 25.90 13.70 -22.50
CA ILE A 105 27.20 14.18 -23.00
C ILE A 105 27.42 13.76 -24.46
N PHE A 106 27.11 12.50 -24.81
CA PHE A 106 27.23 12.02 -26.20
C PHE A 106 26.34 12.80 -27.18
N TYR A 107 25.11 13.14 -26.77
CA TYR A 107 24.18 13.92 -27.58
C TYR A 107 24.50 15.43 -27.59
N ARG A 108 25.47 15.89 -26.79
CA ARG A 108 25.91 17.29 -26.65
C ARG A 108 24.81 18.26 -26.19
N HIS A 109 23.73 17.73 -25.64
CA HIS A 109 22.65 18.49 -25.02
C HIS A 109 21.96 17.63 -23.97
N TRP A 110 21.16 18.26 -23.10
CA TRP A 110 20.39 17.52 -22.10
C TRP A 110 19.28 16.73 -22.78
N LEU A 111 19.31 15.41 -22.66
CA LEU A 111 18.34 14.53 -23.29
C LEU A 111 16.97 14.70 -22.61
N ASP A 112 16.00 15.29 -23.31
CA ASP A 112 14.62 15.36 -22.82
C ASP A 112 13.94 13.99 -22.99
N LEU A 113 13.93 13.22 -21.89
CA LEU A 113 13.27 11.92 -21.83
C LEU A 113 11.77 12.01 -22.19
N PHE A 114 11.13 13.16 -21.96
CA PHE A 114 9.69 13.35 -22.18
C PHE A 114 9.37 14.10 -23.49
N ASP A 115 10.36 14.27 -24.37
CA ASP A 115 10.11 14.78 -25.70
C ASP A 115 9.25 13.77 -26.49
N TYR A 116 8.24 14.30 -27.18
CA TYR A 116 7.31 13.54 -28.01
C TYR A 116 7.61 13.73 -29.50
N THR A 117 8.50 14.66 -29.85
CA THR A 117 8.75 15.05 -31.23
C THR A 117 9.86 14.24 -31.90
N SER A 118 10.90 13.82 -31.17
CA SER A 118 12.05 13.18 -31.80
C SER A 118 12.85 12.24 -30.91
N GLU A 119 13.16 12.63 -29.68
CA GLU A 119 14.23 11.99 -28.90
C GLU A 119 13.77 11.39 -27.57
N GLY A 120 12.59 11.76 -27.06
CA GLY A 120 12.09 11.22 -25.80
C GLY A 120 11.33 9.90 -25.96
N PHE A 121 11.12 9.21 -24.83
CA PHE A 121 10.37 7.95 -24.82
C PHE A 121 8.88 8.16 -25.12
N THR A 122 8.37 9.38 -24.98
CA THR A 122 6.96 9.68 -25.23
C THR A 122 6.59 9.70 -26.70
N THR A 123 7.58 9.59 -27.60
CA THR A 123 7.38 9.41 -29.05
C THR A 123 6.52 8.19 -29.39
N ILE A 124 6.57 7.12 -28.59
CA ILE A 124 5.73 5.92 -28.76
C ILE A 124 4.35 6.02 -28.08
N LEU A 125 4.07 7.11 -27.37
CA LEU A 125 2.81 7.31 -26.66
C LEU A 125 1.91 8.29 -27.41
N TRP A 126 0.61 8.18 -27.20
CA TRP A 126 -0.33 9.22 -27.64
C TRP A 126 -0.22 10.43 -26.74
N LYS A 127 -0.10 11.63 -27.33
CA LYS A 127 -0.17 12.89 -26.59
C LYS A 127 -1.36 13.71 -27.05
N PHE A 128 -2.18 14.12 -26.09
CA PHE A 128 -3.37 14.94 -26.31
C PHE A 128 -3.15 16.36 -25.78
N ASP A 129 -3.73 17.35 -26.46
CA ASP A 129 -3.72 18.74 -26.00
C ASP A 129 -4.82 18.95 -24.95
N TYR A 130 -4.50 18.72 -23.69
CA TYR A 130 -5.45 18.99 -22.61
C TYR A 130 -5.65 20.49 -22.35
N ALA A 131 -4.71 21.35 -22.75
CA ALA A 131 -4.79 22.79 -22.51
C ALA A 131 -5.85 23.43 -23.42
N ASN A 132 -5.90 23.03 -24.69
CA ASN A 132 -6.86 23.52 -25.68
C ASN A 132 -8.08 22.60 -25.87
N THR A 133 -8.46 21.85 -24.83
CA THR A 133 -9.62 20.96 -24.90
C THR A 133 -10.90 21.79 -25.11
N PRO A 134 -11.77 21.45 -26.09
CA PRO A 134 -13.04 22.13 -26.28
C PRO A 134 -13.88 22.06 -25.00
N ARG A 135 -14.45 23.20 -24.60
CA ARG A 135 -15.31 23.31 -23.42
C ARG A 135 -16.63 23.92 -23.81
N ASN A 136 -17.72 23.28 -23.38
CA ASN A 136 -19.07 23.83 -23.45
C ASN A 136 -19.57 24.13 -22.04
N THR A 137 -20.47 25.11 -21.94
CA THR A 137 -21.07 25.51 -20.68
C THR A 137 -22.33 24.68 -20.41
N PHE A 138 -22.29 23.88 -19.34
CA PHE A 138 -23.45 23.15 -18.82
C PHE A 138 -23.71 23.61 -17.38
N PHE A 139 -24.94 23.99 -17.05
CA PHE A 139 -25.29 24.56 -15.74
C PHE A 139 -24.44 25.77 -15.30
N GLY A 140 -24.02 26.62 -16.24
CA GLY A 140 -23.14 27.76 -15.96
C GLY A 140 -21.69 27.39 -15.62
N ILE A 141 -21.34 26.11 -15.68
CA ILE A 141 -19.98 25.61 -15.48
C ILE A 141 -19.40 25.21 -16.84
N SER A 142 -18.17 25.64 -17.10
CA SER A 142 -17.40 25.22 -18.27
C SER A 142 -16.91 23.79 -18.06
N VAL A 143 -17.47 22.84 -18.82
CA VAL A 143 -17.09 21.43 -18.78
C VAL A 143 -16.46 21.05 -20.12
N ILE A 144 -15.47 20.16 -20.07
CA ILE A 144 -14.88 19.54 -21.26
C ILE A 144 -16.00 18.88 -22.06
N SER A 145 -16.20 19.34 -23.30
CA SER A 145 -17.31 18.91 -24.14
C SER A 145 -16.92 17.83 -25.13
N ASP A 146 -15.68 17.87 -25.61
CA ASP A 146 -15.16 16.92 -26.59
C ASP A 146 -13.83 16.35 -26.13
N TRP A 147 -13.43 15.25 -26.80
CA TRP A 147 -12.13 14.67 -26.60
C TRP A 147 -11.04 15.67 -27.00
N PRO A 148 -9.94 15.81 -26.22
CA PRO A 148 -8.87 16.74 -26.54
C PRO A 148 -8.27 16.44 -27.92
N PRO A 149 -7.89 17.47 -28.69
CA PRO A 149 -7.28 17.27 -29.99
C PRO A 149 -5.92 16.58 -29.84
N LEU A 150 -5.56 15.82 -30.86
CA LEU A 150 -4.33 15.06 -30.84
C LEU A 150 -3.12 15.96 -31.14
N LEU A 151 -2.13 15.98 -30.25
CA LEU A 151 -0.85 16.65 -30.51
C LEU A 151 0.12 15.74 -31.26
N HIS A 152 0.09 14.45 -30.94
CA HIS A 152 1.12 13.52 -31.37
C HIS A 152 0.57 12.12 -31.60
N LYS A 153 0.96 11.52 -32.72
CA LYS A 153 0.67 10.12 -33.05
C LYS A 153 1.91 9.27 -32.73
N PRO A 154 1.74 8.08 -32.16
CA PRO A 154 2.87 7.25 -31.78
C PRO A 154 3.67 6.85 -33.01
N PHE A 155 4.98 7.06 -32.97
CA PHE A 155 5.91 6.56 -33.97
C PHE A 155 7.21 6.11 -33.30
N PHE A 156 7.89 5.14 -33.91
CA PHE A 156 9.17 4.67 -33.42
C PHE A 156 10.30 5.51 -33.99
N SER A 157 10.98 6.29 -33.14
CA SER A 157 12.20 7.01 -33.49
C SER A 157 13.45 6.21 -33.11
N ALA A 158 14.37 6.02 -34.05
CA ALA A 158 15.68 5.42 -33.76
C ALA A 158 16.54 6.32 -32.86
N LYS A 159 16.35 7.65 -32.94
CA LYS A 159 17.08 8.61 -32.09
C LYS A 159 16.67 8.52 -30.62
N ALA A 160 15.45 8.06 -30.35
CA ALA A 160 14.89 7.91 -29.01
C ALA A 160 15.20 6.55 -28.35
N ILE A 161 15.99 5.67 -28.99
CA ILE A 161 16.35 4.36 -28.43
C ILE A 161 16.96 4.48 -27.02
N PRO A 162 17.93 5.39 -26.75
CA PRO A 162 18.45 5.55 -25.41
C PRO A 162 17.38 5.98 -24.40
N SER A 163 16.46 6.86 -24.81
CA SER A 163 15.35 7.32 -23.97
C SER A 163 14.37 6.22 -23.61
N TYR A 164 14.07 5.28 -24.52
CA TYR A 164 13.22 4.13 -24.19
C TYR A 164 13.83 3.25 -23.10
N LEU A 165 15.13 2.94 -23.22
CA LEU A 165 15.85 2.11 -22.26
C LEU A 165 15.99 2.82 -20.90
N LEU A 166 16.34 4.11 -20.93
CA LEU A 166 16.45 4.92 -19.72
C LEU A 166 15.10 5.08 -19.01
N ALA A 167 14.02 5.33 -19.75
CA ALA A 167 12.68 5.44 -19.18
C ALA A 167 12.24 4.12 -18.53
N LEU A 168 12.43 2.98 -19.22
CA LEU A 168 12.09 1.67 -18.67
C LEU A 168 12.89 1.37 -17.40
N PHE A 169 14.21 1.62 -17.43
CA PHE A 169 15.05 1.41 -16.25
C PHE A 169 14.65 2.34 -15.09
N GLY A 170 14.28 3.59 -15.38
CA GLY A 170 13.75 4.54 -14.40
C GLY A 170 12.43 4.09 -13.79
N ILE A 171 11.50 3.60 -14.60
CA ILE A 171 10.21 3.05 -14.14
C ILE A 171 10.43 1.88 -13.17
N VAL A 172 11.35 0.96 -13.50
CA VAL A 172 11.69 -0.17 -12.60
C VAL A 172 12.20 0.34 -11.26
N ILE A 173 13.08 1.35 -11.25
CA ILE A 173 13.61 1.95 -10.01
C ILE A 173 12.47 2.59 -9.19
N ILE A 174 11.55 3.31 -9.83
CA ILE A 174 10.40 3.93 -9.16
C ILE A 174 9.50 2.85 -8.53
N ILE A 175 9.17 1.78 -9.26
CA ILE A 175 8.36 0.67 -8.75
C ILE A 175 9.01 0.03 -7.53
N LEU A 176 10.33 -0.25 -7.61
CA LEU A 176 11.08 -0.82 -6.49
C LEU A 176 11.07 0.11 -5.27
N PHE A 177 11.27 1.41 -5.48
CA PHE A 177 11.25 2.40 -4.40
C PHE A 177 9.87 2.49 -3.73
N VAL A 178 8.80 2.59 -4.52
CA VAL A 178 7.42 2.63 -4.01
C VAL A 178 7.10 1.35 -3.22
N GLY A 179 7.47 0.18 -3.75
CA GLY A 179 7.29 -1.11 -3.06
C GLY A 179 8.01 -1.18 -1.71
N GLN A 180 9.22 -0.60 -1.62
CA GLN A 180 9.99 -0.53 -0.36
C GLN A 180 9.34 0.39 0.68
N VAL A 181 8.86 1.56 0.25
CA VAL A 181 8.13 2.47 1.12
C VAL A 181 6.84 1.82 1.63
N LEU A 182 6.06 1.19 0.74
CA LEU A 182 4.85 0.46 1.12
C LEU A 182 5.14 -0.69 2.09
N SER A 183 6.20 -1.46 1.86
CA SER A 183 6.63 -2.53 2.78
C SER A 183 7.03 -1.98 4.14
N TYR A 184 7.73 -0.84 4.21
CA TYR A 184 8.08 -0.19 5.48
C TYR A 184 6.84 0.32 6.25
N LEU A 185 5.89 0.92 5.54
CA LEU A 185 4.61 1.36 6.11
C LEU A 185 3.81 0.17 6.64
N ALA A 186 3.72 -0.92 5.88
CA ALA A 186 3.05 -2.15 6.27
C ALA A 186 3.60 -2.72 7.57
N ARG A 187 4.94 -2.84 7.64
CA ARG A 187 5.66 -3.29 8.84
C ARG A 187 5.38 -2.38 10.05
N THR A 188 5.34 -1.08 9.84
CA THR A 188 5.05 -0.09 10.89
C THR A 188 3.63 -0.24 11.43
N ILE A 189 2.64 -0.34 10.54
CA ILE A 189 1.23 -0.55 10.91
C ILE A 189 1.08 -1.87 11.68
N PHE A 190 1.72 -2.95 11.20
CA PHE A 190 1.70 -4.24 11.87
C PHE A 190 2.23 -4.14 13.32
N ILE A 191 3.39 -3.50 13.54
CA ILE A 191 3.99 -3.33 14.87
C ILE A 191 3.05 -2.57 15.82
N ILE A 192 2.35 -1.55 15.32
CA ILE A 192 1.41 -0.74 16.11
C ILE A 192 0.19 -1.57 16.52
N GLN A 193 -0.38 -2.33 15.57
CA GLN A 193 -1.60 -3.11 15.79
C GLN A 193 -1.36 -4.37 16.63
N HIS A 194 -0.34 -5.16 16.28
CA HIS A 194 -0.07 -6.46 16.90
C HIS A 194 0.74 -6.36 18.19
N GLY A 195 1.57 -5.32 18.33
CA GLY A 195 2.32 -5.10 19.57
C GLY A 195 1.38 -4.94 20.77
N LYS A 196 0.25 -4.24 20.61
CA LYS A 196 -0.74 -4.16 21.70
C LYS A 196 -1.32 -5.54 22.00
N LYS A 197 -1.88 -6.22 21.01
CA LYS A 197 -2.53 -7.55 21.17
C LYS A 197 -1.64 -8.60 21.86
N MET A 198 -0.35 -8.65 21.56
CA MET A 198 0.56 -9.67 22.13
C MET A 198 0.95 -9.41 23.59
N PHE A 199 0.89 -8.16 24.07
CA PHE A 199 1.40 -7.78 25.40
C PHE A 199 0.34 -7.16 26.31
N THR A 200 -0.84 -6.81 25.80
CA THR A 200 -2.02 -6.56 26.64
C THR A 200 -2.70 -7.89 26.92
N ARG A 201 -2.33 -8.51 28.05
CA ARG A 201 -3.08 -9.64 28.62
C ARG A 201 -4.42 -9.13 29.11
N ASP A 202 -5.47 -9.31 28.33
CA ASP A 202 -6.84 -9.02 28.78
C ASP A 202 -7.35 -10.24 29.57
N LEU A 203 -7.77 -10.03 30.82
CA LEU A 203 -8.31 -11.09 31.71
C LEU A 203 -9.57 -11.77 31.13
N ARG A 204 -10.20 -11.17 30.12
CA ARG A 204 -11.38 -11.70 29.42
C ARG A 204 -11.10 -12.88 28.49
N ASP A 205 -9.87 -13.02 27.99
CA ASP A 205 -9.50 -14.09 27.06
C ASP A 205 -9.00 -15.36 27.77
N TYR A 206 -8.93 -15.36 29.11
CA TYR A 206 -8.58 -16.56 29.87
C TYR A 206 -9.76 -17.54 29.94
N LYS A 207 -9.65 -18.67 29.24
CA LYS A 207 -10.36 -19.88 29.65
C LYS A 207 -9.59 -20.50 30.81
N LEU A 208 -10.29 -20.80 31.90
CA LEU A 208 -9.75 -21.47 33.10
C LEU A 208 -8.95 -22.77 32.82
N SER A 209 -9.10 -23.36 31.63
CA SER A 209 -8.33 -24.52 31.15
C SER A 209 -6.83 -24.24 31.00
N ASP A 210 -6.45 -23.02 30.60
CA ASP A 210 -5.05 -22.67 30.29
C ASP A 210 -4.23 -22.38 31.56
N LEU A 211 -4.91 -22.22 32.71
CA LEU A 211 -4.27 -22.11 34.03
C LEU A 211 -3.75 -23.45 34.56
N SER A 212 -4.26 -24.58 34.06
CA SER A 212 -3.75 -25.91 34.44
C SER A 212 -2.47 -26.31 33.70
N ALA A 213 -2.14 -25.60 32.62
CA ALA A 213 -0.98 -25.87 31.76
C ALA A 213 0.18 -24.87 31.97
N ALA A 214 0.09 -23.98 32.97
CA ALA A 214 1.18 -23.07 33.28
C ALA A 214 2.38 -23.84 33.87
N PRO A 215 3.62 -23.59 33.40
CA PRO A 215 4.81 -24.22 33.95
C PRO A 215 4.99 -23.87 35.44
N ALA A 216 5.43 -24.85 36.22
CA ALA A 216 5.49 -24.84 37.69
C ALA A 216 6.28 -23.64 38.29
N GLU A 217 7.08 -22.94 37.49
CA GLU A 217 7.84 -21.75 37.91
C GLU A 217 6.96 -20.54 38.29
N LEU A 218 5.68 -20.51 37.89
CA LEU A 218 4.73 -19.45 38.30
C LEU A 218 3.94 -19.78 39.57
N GLN A 219 4.00 -21.01 40.09
CA GLN A 219 3.33 -21.38 41.35
C GLN A 219 4.14 -20.96 42.59
N GLU A 220 5.44 -20.71 42.45
CA GLU A 220 6.30 -20.28 43.56
C GLU A 220 6.14 -18.78 43.93
N SER A 221 5.44 -17.98 43.13
CA SER A 221 5.31 -16.54 43.39
C SER A 221 4.21 -16.16 44.40
N GLY A 222 3.85 -17.05 45.32
CA GLY A 222 3.00 -16.74 46.48
C GLY A 222 1.58 -16.25 46.17
N VAL A 223 1.03 -16.59 45.00
CA VAL A 223 -0.38 -16.35 44.72
C VAL A 223 -1.20 -17.47 45.36
N ASN A 224 -1.96 -17.13 46.39
CA ASN A 224 -2.82 -18.04 47.13
C ASN A 224 -3.91 -18.59 46.19
N ILE A 225 -3.70 -19.80 45.67
CA ILE A 225 -4.71 -20.52 44.88
C ILE A 225 -5.70 -21.10 45.89
N PRO A 226 -7.01 -20.83 45.80
CA PRO A 226 -7.98 -21.47 46.67
C PRO A 226 -7.92 -22.99 46.48
N GLU A 227 -7.67 -23.70 47.57
CA GLU A 227 -7.58 -25.16 47.61
C GLU A 227 -8.90 -25.76 47.13
N VAL A 228 -8.90 -26.30 45.91
CA VAL A 228 -10.05 -27.02 45.38
C VAL A 228 -10.12 -28.34 46.13
N THR A 229 -10.98 -28.40 47.15
CA THR A 229 -11.28 -29.62 47.87
C THR A 229 -11.75 -30.68 46.86
N PRO A 230 -11.06 -31.83 46.72
CA PRO A 230 -11.49 -32.88 45.81
C PRO A 230 -12.89 -33.33 46.22
N LYS A 231 -13.86 -33.27 45.29
CA LYS A 231 -15.17 -33.87 45.51
C LYS A 231 -14.96 -35.36 45.81
N GLN A 232 -15.31 -35.74 47.03
CA GLN A 232 -15.39 -37.12 47.49
C GLN A 232 -16.19 -37.94 46.46
N GLN A 233 -15.55 -38.94 45.86
CA GLN A 233 -16.22 -39.90 44.99
C GLN A 233 -17.27 -40.64 45.82
N VAL A 234 -18.54 -40.42 45.51
CA VAL A 234 -19.64 -41.20 46.06
C VAL A 234 -19.58 -42.59 45.41
N PRO A 235 -19.57 -43.69 46.20
CA PRO A 235 -19.51 -45.04 45.64
C PRO A 235 -20.79 -45.36 44.85
N PRO A 236 -20.71 -46.29 43.87
CA PRO A 236 -21.86 -46.63 43.05
C PRO A 236 -22.92 -47.32 43.90
N THR A 237 -24.11 -46.74 43.94
CA THR A 237 -25.30 -47.38 44.50
C THR A 237 -25.72 -48.50 43.55
N ASN A 238 -25.49 -49.75 43.93
CA ASN A 238 -26.15 -50.89 43.32
C ASN A 238 -27.59 -50.94 43.83
N GLY A 239 -28.55 -50.97 42.91
CA GLY A 239 -29.99 -51.09 43.16
C GLY A 239 -30.76 -50.94 41.85
#